data_AF-A0A2A4J3M1-F1
#
_entry.id   AF-A0A2A4J3M1-F1
#
_cell.length_a   1.000
_cell.length_b   1.000
_cell.length_c   1.000
_cell.angle_alpha   90.00
_cell.angle_beta   90.00
_cell.angle_gamma   90.00
#
_symmetry.space_group_name_H-M   'P 1'
#
loop_
_entity.id
_entity.type
_entity.pdbx_description
1 polymer ?
#
loop_
_entity_poly.entity_id
_entity_poly.type
_entity_poly.pdbx_seq_one_letter_code
_entity_poly.pdbx_strand_id
1 'polypeptide(L)'
;MRNTMNNFFIQDIEIFTGLYATFSPGHYYTVDGIPLSKIPLMWASNEPDNLGNKERCITLNNKGYAADRMCEEPRPYICYRSGKKEVQTNKCGTVDDEYHYYDKTEKCYKFHRVARTFSGAYFVCSAEGGHLAIINSQEEAEVLKKLFDDNPASSMPGRFKKDDAFIGFRAWDTWGNWRTIHGN
;
A
#
# COMPACT_ATOMS: atom_id res chain seq x y z
N MET A 1 39.75 -27.94 1.15
CA MET A 1 38.42 -27.55 0.64
C MET A 1 38.25 -26.06 0.89
N ARG A 2 37.86 -25.33 -0.17
CA ARG A 2 37.75 -23.87 -0.20
C ARG A 2 36.54 -23.40 0.63
N ASN A 3 36.68 -22.30 1.37
CA ASN A 3 36.16 -21.01 0.90
C ASN A 3 36.64 -19.83 1.77
N THR A 4 37.34 -18.96 1.05
CA THR A 4 37.78 -17.57 1.20
C THR A 4 37.08 -16.67 2.24
N MET A 5 37.90 -15.82 2.86
CA MET A 5 37.55 -14.66 3.71
C MET A 5 36.69 -13.62 2.99
N ASN A 6 35.89 -12.86 3.74
CA ASN A 6 35.61 -11.46 3.43
C ASN A 6 35.59 -10.63 4.73
N ASN A 7 36.40 -9.58 4.75
CA ASN A 7 36.38 -8.54 5.77
C ASN A 7 34.96 -7.95 5.86
N PHE A 8 34.26 -8.25 6.94
CA PHE A 8 33.08 -7.50 7.34
C PHE A 8 33.57 -6.12 7.80
N PHE A 9 33.46 -5.11 6.93
CA PHE A 9 33.07 -3.80 7.45
C PHE A 9 31.85 -4.07 8.34
N ILE A 10 31.88 -3.63 9.60
CA ILE A 10 30.74 -3.76 10.50
C ILE A 10 29.61 -2.99 9.83
N GLN A 11 28.75 -3.68 9.08
CA GLN A 11 27.53 -3.10 8.54
C GLN A 11 26.71 -2.72 9.77
N ASP A 12 26.35 -1.44 9.88
CA ASP A 12 25.45 -0.99 10.93
C ASP A 12 24.18 -1.84 10.88
N ILE A 13 23.77 -2.37 12.04
CA ILE A 13 22.55 -3.17 12.13
C ILE A 13 21.37 -2.22 11.89
N GLU A 14 20.71 -2.40 10.74
CA GLU A 14 19.61 -1.60 10.24
C GLU A 14 18.30 -2.39 10.26
N ILE A 15 17.19 -1.74 10.64
CA ILE A 15 15.84 -2.30 10.60
C ILE A 15 15.00 -1.61 9.53
N PHE A 16 14.06 -2.30 8.90
CA PHE A 16 13.05 -1.65 8.09
C PHE A 16 12.07 -0.87 8.96
N THR A 17 11.71 0.29 8.42
CA THR A 17 10.58 1.09 8.90
C THR A 17 9.35 0.82 8.04
N GLY A 18 8.23 1.45 8.37
CA GLY A 18 7.05 1.43 7.50
C GLY A 18 7.15 2.33 6.27
N LEU A 19 8.28 3.00 6.01
CA LEU A 19 8.44 3.99 4.92
C LEU A 19 8.94 3.32 3.63
N TYR A 20 8.23 3.55 2.53
CA TYR A 20 8.49 2.91 1.23
C TYR A 20 8.05 3.79 0.03
N ALA A 21 8.61 3.54 -1.16
CA ALA A 21 8.40 4.21 -2.45
C ALA A 21 8.18 3.20 -3.60
N THR A 22 7.72 1.99 -3.28
CA THR A 22 7.51 0.87 -4.23
C THR A 22 6.44 1.16 -5.28
N PHE A 23 5.46 2.01 -4.96
CA PHE A 23 4.45 2.41 -5.93
C PHE A 23 4.95 3.53 -6.87
N SER A 24 5.62 4.55 -6.35
CA SER A 24 6.14 5.64 -7.17
C SER A 24 7.61 5.90 -6.85
N PRO A 25 8.53 5.62 -7.80
CA PRO A 25 9.93 5.98 -7.66
C PRO A 25 10.17 7.37 -7.08
N GLY A 26 10.97 7.44 -6.00
CA GLY A 26 11.34 8.70 -5.34
C GLY A 26 10.29 9.28 -4.38
N HIS A 27 9.11 8.68 -4.24
CA HIS A 27 8.06 9.18 -3.34
C HIS A 27 7.79 8.21 -2.18
N TYR A 28 8.36 8.50 -1.02
CA TYR A 28 8.30 7.65 0.16
C TYR A 28 7.10 7.98 1.09
N TYR A 29 6.38 6.94 1.51
CA TYR A 29 5.23 7.00 2.42
C TYR A 29 5.30 5.91 3.48
N THR A 30 4.76 6.17 4.67
CA THR A 30 4.54 5.12 5.66
C THR A 30 3.46 4.14 5.18
N VAL A 31 3.40 2.95 5.78
CA VAL A 31 2.31 1.98 5.58
C VAL A 31 0.92 2.56 5.89
N ASP A 32 0.84 3.55 6.78
CA ASP A 32 -0.39 4.31 7.07
C ASP A 32 -0.59 5.53 6.15
N GLY A 33 0.25 5.69 5.12
CA GLY A 33 0.15 6.72 4.10
C GLY A 33 0.74 8.08 4.44
N ILE A 34 1.58 8.19 5.47
CA ILE A 34 2.21 9.46 5.90
C ILE A 34 3.49 9.71 5.09
N PRO A 35 3.65 10.86 4.40
CA PRO A 35 4.85 11.12 3.61
C PRO A 35 6.11 11.31 4.47
N LEU A 36 7.26 10.90 3.93
CA LEU A 36 8.58 10.96 4.60
C LEU A 36 8.95 12.35 5.16
N SER A 37 8.55 13.45 4.49
CA SER A 37 8.85 14.83 4.92
C SER A 37 8.23 15.24 6.27
N LYS A 38 7.28 14.46 6.79
CA LYS A 38 6.65 14.67 8.11
C LYS A 38 7.24 13.81 9.23
N ILE A 39 8.19 12.94 8.91
CA ILE A 39 8.81 12.02 9.87
C ILE A 39 10.14 12.64 10.34
N PRO A 40 10.37 12.83 11.65
CA PRO A 40 11.62 13.38 12.18
C PRO A 40 12.73 12.33 12.10
N LEU A 41 13.20 12.10 10.88
CA LEU A 41 14.21 11.13 10.52
C LEU A 41 15.56 11.84 10.40
N MET A 42 16.62 11.27 10.98
CA MET A 42 17.99 11.75 10.77
C MET A 42 18.65 10.81 9.78
N TRP A 43 19.16 11.32 8.67
CA TRP A 43 19.89 10.50 7.71
C TRP A 43 21.26 10.12 8.23
N ALA A 44 21.72 8.92 7.87
CA ALA A 44 23.11 8.56 8.04
C ALA A 44 23.97 9.37 7.06
N SER A 45 25.28 9.41 7.32
CA SER A 45 26.20 10.11 6.42
C SER A 45 26.14 9.49 5.02
N ASN A 46 25.99 10.34 4.00
CA ASN A 46 25.85 9.99 2.58
C ASN A 46 24.51 9.33 2.19
N GLU A 47 23.52 9.35 3.07
CA GLU A 47 22.17 8.87 2.77
C GLU A 47 21.19 10.04 2.64
N PRO A 48 20.09 9.88 1.88
CA PRO A 48 19.78 8.76 0.99
C PRO A 48 20.62 8.83 -0.31
N ASP A 49 21.03 7.69 -0.86
CA ASP A 49 21.86 7.63 -2.08
C ASP A 49 21.15 7.02 -3.30
N ASN A 50 20.00 6.38 -3.10
CA ASN A 50 19.18 5.74 -4.12
C ASN A 50 20.02 4.84 -5.05
N LEU A 51 20.84 3.98 -4.47
CA LEU A 51 21.79 3.14 -5.18
C LEU A 51 21.14 2.40 -6.35
N GLY A 52 21.67 2.63 -7.56
CA GLY A 52 21.19 1.98 -8.77
C GLY A 52 19.73 2.29 -9.15
N ASN A 53 19.14 3.37 -8.61
CA ASN A 53 17.73 3.78 -8.77
C ASN A 53 16.70 2.78 -8.24
N LYS A 54 17.11 1.91 -7.31
CA LYS A 54 16.32 0.77 -6.83
C LYS A 54 15.94 0.86 -5.36
N GLU A 55 16.48 1.83 -4.65
CA GLU A 55 16.19 1.94 -3.23
C GLU A 55 14.86 2.62 -3.05
N ARG A 56 13.96 1.90 -2.39
CA ARG A 56 12.55 2.25 -2.26
C ARG A 56 12.02 1.99 -0.88
N CYS A 57 12.84 1.60 0.09
CA CYS A 57 12.43 1.44 1.47
C CYS A 57 13.39 2.17 2.38
N ILE A 58 12.90 2.68 3.51
CA ILE A 58 13.75 3.37 4.47
C ILE A 58 14.02 2.46 5.65
N THR A 59 15.28 2.42 6.04
CA THR A 59 15.77 1.70 7.22
C THR A 59 16.19 2.65 8.32
N LEU A 60 16.33 2.12 9.53
CA LEU A 60 16.84 2.82 10.69
C LEU A 60 17.93 1.96 11.35
N ASN A 61 19.12 2.52 11.57
CA ASN A 61 20.18 1.82 12.27
C ASN A 61 20.04 1.93 13.79
N ASN A 62 20.88 1.16 14.50
CA ASN A 62 20.94 1.16 15.96
C ASN A 62 21.33 2.49 16.62
N LYS A 63 21.78 3.49 15.84
CA LYS A 63 22.07 4.86 16.30
C LYS A 63 20.90 5.82 16.03
N GLY A 64 19.82 5.35 15.41
CA GLY A 64 18.67 6.17 15.05
C GLY A 64 18.86 6.97 13.76
N TYR A 65 19.85 6.62 12.94
CA TYR A 65 20.04 7.20 11.61
C TYR A 65 19.42 6.32 10.54
N ALA A 66 18.94 6.95 9.47
CA ALA A 66 18.22 6.29 8.42
C ALA A 66 18.97 6.24 7.11
N ALA A 67 18.55 5.33 6.26
CA ALA A 67 19.08 5.15 4.93
C ALA A 67 17.98 4.62 4.01
N ASP A 68 17.97 5.04 2.75
CA ASP A 68 17.21 4.30 1.76
C ASP A 68 17.95 3.03 1.39
N ARG A 69 17.18 1.98 1.19
CA ARG A 69 17.66 0.66 0.82
C ARG A 69 16.72 0.10 -0.22
N MET A 70 17.22 -0.85 -0.99
CA MET A 70 16.37 -1.68 -1.83
C MET A 70 15.36 -2.38 -0.91
N CYS A 71 14.06 -2.21 -1.21
CA CYS A 71 13.00 -2.86 -0.43
C CYS A 71 13.15 -4.38 -0.39
N GLU A 72 13.89 -4.92 -1.35
CA GLU A 72 14.14 -6.32 -1.60
C GLU A 72 15.24 -6.92 -0.69
N GLU A 73 15.99 -6.09 0.04
CA GLU A 73 17.04 -6.56 0.96
C GLU A 73 16.47 -7.01 2.32
N PRO A 74 16.81 -8.21 2.85
CA PRO A 74 16.26 -8.67 4.11
C PRO A 74 16.86 -7.94 5.32
N ARG A 75 15.99 -7.40 6.18
CA ARG A 75 16.38 -6.66 7.40
C ARG A 75 15.37 -6.91 8.53
N PRO A 76 15.78 -6.85 9.81
CA PRO A 76 14.83 -6.87 10.93
C PRO A 76 13.83 -5.71 10.85
N TYR A 77 12.68 -5.79 11.53
CA TYR A 77 11.65 -4.73 11.50
C TYR A 77 10.85 -4.70 12.80
N ILE A 78 10.11 -3.62 13.02
CA ILE A 78 9.27 -3.44 14.21
C ILE A 78 7.86 -3.07 13.78
N CYS A 79 6.88 -3.88 14.22
CA CYS A 79 5.47 -3.57 14.06
C CYS A 79 5.02 -2.59 15.14
N TYR A 80 4.23 -1.60 14.76
CA TYR A 80 3.58 -0.68 15.68
C TYR A 80 2.11 -1.07 15.85
N ARG A 81 1.64 -1.15 17.10
CA ARG A 81 0.22 -1.21 17.44
C ARG A 81 -0.01 -0.38 18.70
N SER A 82 -1.08 0.44 18.69
CA SER A 82 -1.48 1.18 19.88
C SER A 82 -2.03 0.22 20.96
N GLY A 83 -1.51 0.30 22.18
CA GLY A 83 -1.84 -0.62 23.27
C GLY A 83 -3.15 -0.34 24.02
N LYS A 84 -4.03 0.56 23.54
CA LYS A 84 -5.16 1.08 24.33
C LYS A 84 -6.57 0.75 23.82
N LYS A 85 -6.76 -0.18 22.86
CA LYS A 85 -8.11 -0.42 22.31
C LYS A 85 -8.41 -1.87 21.91
N GLU A 86 -9.38 -2.49 22.59
CA GLU A 86 -10.39 -3.30 21.91
C GLU A 86 -11.30 -2.31 21.18
N VAL A 87 -11.49 -2.48 19.87
CA VAL A 87 -12.46 -1.67 19.13
C VAL A 87 -13.60 -2.58 18.74
N GLN A 88 -14.82 -2.18 19.07
CA GLN A 88 -15.99 -2.79 18.46
C GLN A 88 -15.92 -2.51 16.97
N THR A 89 -15.72 -3.56 16.19
CA THR A 89 -15.72 -3.50 14.73
C THR A 89 -17.11 -3.82 14.21
N ASN A 90 -17.45 -3.31 13.04
CA ASN A 90 -18.66 -3.70 12.33
C ASN A 90 -18.53 -5.12 11.74
N LYS A 91 -19.56 -5.60 11.01
CA LYS A 91 -19.58 -6.95 10.39
C LYS A 91 -18.43 -7.17 9.39
N CYS A 92 -17.78 -6.10 8.95
CA CYS A 92 -16.60 -6.14 8.08
C CYS A 92 -15.27 -6.22 8.84
N GLY A 93 -15.30 -6.33 10.16
CA GLY A 93 -14.07 -6.41 10.97
C GLY A 93 -13.26 -5.11 10.97
N THR A 94 -13.85 -4.00 10.52
CA THR A 94 -13.25 -2.67 10.53
C THR A 94 -14.07 -1.74 11.42
N VAL A 95 -13.46 -0.63 11.80
CA VAL A 95 -14.10 0.48 12.52
C VAL A 95 -14.74 1.48 11.56
N ASP A 96 -14.54 1.26 10.26
CA ASP A 96 -15.01 2.10 9.17
C ASP A 96 -16.41 1.65 8.71
N ASP A 97 -17.41 2.43 9.07
CA ASP A 97 -18.83 2.15 8.79
C ASP A 97 -19.21 2.33 7.31
N GLU A 98 -18.34 2.88 6.46
CA GLU A 98 -18.56 2.91 5.02
C GLU A 98 -18.31 1.55 4.34
N TYR A 99 -17.68 0.60 5.05
CA TYR A 99 -17.66 -0.79 4.62
C TYR A 99 -19.00 -1.43 4.93
N HIS A 100 -19.71 -1.78 3.86
CA HIS A 100 -20.98 -2.47 3.97
C HIS A 100 -20.81 -3.95 3.65
N TYR A 101 -21.39 -4.80 4.50
CA TYR A 101 -21.43 -6.25 4.30
C TYR A 101 -22.59 -6.61 3.38
N TYR A 102 -22.31 -7.39 2.34
CA TYR A 102 -23.32 -7.85 1.38
C TYR A 102 -23.52 -9.36 1.55
N ASP A 103 -24.70 -9.77 2.03
CA ASP A 103 -24.97 -11.17 2.38
C ASP A 103 -24.89 -12.12 1.17
N LYS A 104 -25.19 -11.65 -0.05
CA LYS A 104 -25.13 -12.48 -1.26
C LYS A 104 -23.72 -12.90 -1.65
N THR A 105 -22.73 -12.05 -1.41
CA THR A 105 -21.32 -12.31 -1.74
C THR A 105 -20.50 -12.66 -0.52
N GLU A 106 -21.10 -12.55 0.68
CA GLU A 106 -20.47 -12.69 1.99
C GLU A 106 -19.23 -11.80 2.15
N LYS A 107 -19.20 -10.65 1.45
CA LYS A 107 -18.05 -9.75 1.34
C LYS A 107 -18.40 -8.32 1.71
N CYS A 108 -17.36 -7.56 2.03
CA CYS A 108 -17.47 -6.14 2.35
C CYS A 108 -16.89 -5.26 1.27
N TYR A 109 -17.61 -4.19 0.95
CA TYR A 109 -17.21 -3.24 -0.07
C TYR A 109 -17.43 -1.82 0.43
N LYS A 110 -16.54 -0.95 0.00
CA LYS A 110 -16.60 0.50 0.21
C LYS A 110 -16.34 1.17 -1.12
N PHE A 111 -17.17 2.13 -1.49
CA PHE A 111 -16.97 2.94 -2.69
C PHE A 111 -16.21 4.22 -2.33
N HIS A 112 -14.96 4.31 -2.76
CA HIS A 112 -14.14 5.50 -2.57
C HIS A 112 -14.49 6.58 -3.59
N ARG A 113 -15.27 7.59 -3.18
CA ARG A 113 -15.68 8.72 -4.05
C ARG A 113 -14.53 9.65 -4.45
N VAL A 114 -13.42 9.61 -3.70
CA VAL A 114 -12.25 10.46 -3.96
C VAL A 114 -11.30 9.73 -4.90
N ALA A 115 -11.11 10.28 -6.11
CA ALA A 115 -10.25 9.68 -7.12
C ALA A 115 -8.77 9.55 -6.67
N ARG A 116 -8.12 8.48 -7.11
CA ARG A 116 -6.70 8.14 -6.91
C ARG A 116 -6.13 7.57 -8.21
N THR A 117 -4.82 7.63 -8.41
CA THR A 117 -4.16 6.79 -9.44
C THR A 117 -4.38 5.32 -9.09
N PHE A 118 -4.29 4.42 -10.09
CA PHE A 118 -4.52 2.98 -9.89
C PHE A 118 -3.87 2.46 -8.61
N SER A 119 -2.59 2.74 -8.42
CA SER A 119 -1.88 2.16 -7.28
C SER A 119 -1.85 3.03 -6.03
N GLY A 120 -2.38 4.25 -6.12
CA GLY A 120 -2.84 4.99 -4.94
C GLY A 120 -4.11 4.37 -4.40
N ALA A 121 -5.01 3.94 -5.29
CA ALA A 121 -6.22 3.22 -4.93
C ALA A 121 -5.86 1.83 -4.36
N TYR A 122 -4.91 1.11 -4.98
CA TYR A 122 -4.34 -0.13 -4.43
C TYR A 122 -3.78 0.08 -3.02
N PHE A 123 -2.98 1.13 -2.82
CA PHE A 123 -2.39 1.41 -1.52
C PHE A 123 -3.44 1.75 -0.46
N VAL A 124 -4.45 2.58 -0.79
CA VAL A 124 -5.54 2.91 0.14
C VAL A 124 -6.28 1.65 0.57
N CYS A 125 -6.69 0.82 -0.38
CA CYS A 125 -7.37 -0.42 -0.02
C CYS A 125 -6.47 -1.33 0.83
N SER A 126 -5.17 -1.42 0.50
CA SER A 126 -4.18 -2.18 1.29
C SER A 126 -4.06 -1.67 2.74
N ALA A 127 -3.96 -0.34 2.92
CA ALA A 127 -3.87 0.30 4.23
C ALA A 127 -5.16 0.14 5.05
N GLU A 128 -6.32 0.03 4.39
CA GLU A 128 -7.61 -0.26 5.03
C GLU A 128 -7.77 -1.74 5.39
N GLY A 129 -6.76 -2.58 5.16
CA GLY A 129 -6.81 -4.02 5.41
C GLY A 129 -7.52 -4.83 4.31
N GLY A 130 -7.73 -4.22 3.14
CA GLY A 130 -8.37 -4.83 1.97
C GLY A 130 -7.55 -4.67 0.70
N HIS A 131 -8.20 -4.71 -0.47
CA HIS A 131 -7.58 -4.49 -1.77
C HIS A 131 -8.61 -3.94 -2.76
N LEU A 132 -8.17 -3.44 -3.92
CA LEU A 132 -9.10 -3.02 -4.98
C LEU A 132 -9.98 -4.19 -5.39
N ALA A 133 -11.29 -3.95 -5.53
CA ALA A 133 -12.27 -5.00 -5.78
C ALA A 133 -11.98 -5.78 -7.09
N ILE A 134 -12.05 -7.10 -7.03
CA ILE A 134 -11.92 -8.00 -8.18
C ILE A 134 -13.26 -8.69 -8.36
N ILE A 135 -13.80 -8.68 -9.57
CA ILE A 135 -15.08 -9.29 -9.90
C ILE A 135 -14.85 -10.74 -10.30
N ASN A 136 -15.41 -11.67 -9.54
CA ASN A 136 -15.25 -13.12 -9.73
C ASN A 136 -16.59 -13.84 -9.93
N SER A 137 -17.71 -13.16 -9.72
CA SER A 137 -19.04 -13.72 -9.95
C SER A 137 -20.01 -12.65 -10.46
N GLN A 138 -21.15 -13.12 -10.98
CA GLN A 138 -22.24 -12.25 -11.40
C GLN A 138 -22.81 -11.45 -10.21
N GLU A 139 -22.89 -12.05 -9.03
CA GLU A 139 -23.35 -11.40 -7.80
C GLU A 139 -22.40 -10.27 -7.38
N GLU A 140 -21.09 -10.45 -7.52
CA GLU A 140 -20.10 -9.40 -7.26
C GLU A 140 -20.22 -8.26 -8.27
N ALA A 141 -20.41 -8.58 -9.55
CA ALA A 141 -20.65 -7.57 -10.59
C ALA A 141 -21.91 -6.74 -10.29
N GLU A 142 -22.97 -7.39 -9.81
CA GLU A 142 -24.21 -6.73 -9.40
C GLU A 142 -24.03 -5.83 -8.18
N VAL A 143 -23.28 -6.29 -7.16
CA VAL A 143 -22.94 -5.47 -5.98
C VAL A 143 -22.14 -4.23 -6.38
N LEU A 144 -21.11 -4.39 -7.21
CA LEU A 144 -20.27 -3.27 -7.66
C LEU A 144 -21.04 -2.29 -8.55
N LYS A 145 -21.90 -2.80 -9.44
CA LYS A 145 -22.81 -1.95 -10.23
C LYS A 145 -23.70 -1.13 -9.31
N LYS A 146 -24.36 -1.77 -8.35
CA LYS A 146 -25.23 -1.09 -7.39
C LYS A 146 -24.47 -0.04 -6.57
N LEU A 147 -23.27 -0.38 -6.09
CA LEU A 147 -22.40 0.58 -5.41
C LEU A 147 -22.10 1.79 -6.29
N PHE A 148 -21.81 1.60 -7.57
CA PHE A 148 -21.56 2.71 -8.48
C PHE A 148 -22.82 3.57 -8.67
N ASP A 149 -23.98 2.93 -8.88
CA ASP A 149 -25.28 3.61 -9.05
C ASP A 149 -25.70 4.42 -7.82
N ASP A 150 -25.47 3.88 -6.62
CA ASP A 150 -25.75 4.52 -5.33
C ASP A 150 -24.77 5.70 -5.04
N ASN A 151 -23.74 5.89 -5.87
CA ASN A 151 -22.73 6.93 -5.76
C ASN A 151 -22.72 7.84 -7.01
N PRO A 152 -23.73 8.71 -7.20
CA PRO A 152 -23.86 9.52 -8.42
C PRO A 152 -22.69 10.48 -8.60
N ALA A 153 -22.41 10.87 -9.85
CA ALA A 153 -21.34 11.80 -10.20
C ALA A 153 -21.38 13.13 -9.42
N SER A 154 -22.56 13.60 -9.01
CA SER A 154 -22.73 14.79 -8.16
C SER A 154 -22.13 14.62 -6.75
N SER A 155 -22.02 13.39 -6.26
CA SER A 155 -21.42 13.05 -4.96
C SER A 155 -19.89 12.88 -4.99
N MET A 156 -19.29 12.81 -6.18
CA MET A 156 -17.85 12.62 -6.36
C MET A 156 -17.12 13.97 -6.46
N PRO A 157 -16.27 14.34 -5.49
CA PRO A 157 -15.54 15.60 -5.53
C PRO A 157 -14.38 15.55 -6.53
N GLY A 158 -14.17 16.64 -7.26
CA GLY A 158 -13.04 16.80 -8.20
C GLY A 158 -13.42 16.69 -9.68
N ARG A 159 -12.46 17.00 -10.55
CA ARG A 159 -12.61 17.01 -12.01
C ARG A 159 -11.83 15.83 -12.61
N PHE A 160 -12.55 14.75 -12.90
CA PHE A 160 -12.04 13.51 -13.51
C PHE A 160 -13.21 12.81 -14.25
N LYS A 161 -12.97 11.71 -14.97
CA LYS A 161 -14.04 10.86 -15.52
C LYS A 161 -14.82 10.24 -14.36
N LYS A 162 -16.14 10.45 -14.31
CA LYS A 162 -17.00 9.96 -13.22
C LYS A 162 -17.84 8.75 -13.62
N ASP A 163 -17.63 8.27 -14.83
CA ASP A 163 -18.29 7.13 -15.46
C ASP A 163 -17.47 5.84 -15.35
N ASP A 164 -16.29 5.87 -14.73
CA ASP A 164 -15.49 4.69 -14.42
C ASP A 164 -14.85 4.75 -13.01
N ALA A 165 -14.50 3.57 -12.49
CA ALA A 165 -13.76 3.41 -11.25
C ALA A 165 -12.65 2.37 -11.43
N PHE A 166 -11.54 2.55 -10.71
CA PHE A 166 -10.50 1.53 -10.66
C PHE A 166 -10.99 0.32 -9.88
N ILE A 167 -10.94 -0.82 -10.54
CA ILE A 167 -11.06 -2.14 -9.94
C ILE A 167 -9.69 -2.81 -9.97
N GLY A 168 -9.55 -3.93 -9.28
CA GLY A 168 -8.30 -4.64 -9.08
C GLY A 168 -7.80 -5.37 -10.33
N PHE A 169 -7.83 -4.74 -11.52
CA PHE A 169 -7.27 -5.25 -12.77
C PHE A 169 -6.33 -4.21 -13.40
N ARG A 170 -5.15 -4.64 -13.87
CA ARG A 170 -4.19 -3.80 -14.59
C ARG A 170 -3.48 -4.58 -15.69
N ALA A 171 -2.95 -3.86 -16.68
CA ALA A 171 -1.93 -4.40 -17.56
C ALA A 171 -0.59 -4.46 -16.79
N TRP A 172 0.07 -5.62 -16.83
CA TRP A 172 1.30 -5.86 -16.07
C TRP A 172 2.57 -5.63 -16.89
N ASP A 173 2.55 -6.01 -18.17
CA ASP A 173 3.74 -6.06 -19.02
C ASP A 173 3.58 -5.27 -20.32
N THR A 174 2.57 -5.60 -21.10
CA THR A 174 2.29 -5.07 -22.43
C THR A 174 0.82 -4.71 -22.52
N TRP A 175 0.52 -3.77 -23.41
CA TRP A 175 -0.85 -3.36 -23.65
C TRP A 175 -1.67 -4.54 -24.19
N GLY A 176 -2.70 -4.97 -23.44
CA GLY A 176 -3.59 -6.08 -23.80
C GLY A 176 -3.55 -7.30 -22.87
N ASN A 177 -2.52 -7.46 -22.03
CA ASN A 177 -2.44 -8.53 -21.03
C ASN A 177 -2.94 -8.04 -19.66
N TRP A 178 -4.25 -8.10 -19.47
CA TRP A 178 -4.91 -7.70 -18.24
C TRP A 178 -4.95 -8.84 -17.24
N ARG A 179 -4.56 -8.55 -16.00
CA ARG A 179 -4.64 -9.47 -14.88
C ARG A 179 -5.12 -8.75 -13.64
N THR A 180 -5.50 -9.47 -12.62
CA THR A 180 -5.85 -8.84 -11.36
C THR A 180 -4.62 -8.18 -10.69
N ILE A 181 -4.84 -7.40 -9.63
CA ILE A 181 -3.78 -6.92 -8.72
C ILE A 181 -3.06 -8.04 -7.96
N HIS A 182 -3.60 -9.26 -8.00
CA HIS A 182 -2.93 -10.47 -7.51
C HIS A 182 -2.17 -11.22 -8.61
N GLY A 183 -2.28 -10.77 -9.87
CA GLY A 183 -1.50 -11.31 -10.99
C GLY A 183 -2.07 -12.58 -11.65
N ASN A 184 -3.29 -12.99 -11.29
CA ASN A 184 -4.06 -14.07 -11.94
C ASN A 184 -5.09 -13.55 -12.95
#